data_AF-A0A520BWJ5-F1
#
_entry.id   AF-A0A520BWJ5-F1
#
_cell.length_a   1.000
_cell.length_b   1.000
_cell.length_c   1.000
_cell.angle_alpha   90.00
_cell.angle_beta   90.00
_cell.angle_gamma   90.00
#
_symmetry.space_group_name_H-M   'P 1'
#
loop_
_entity.id
_entity.type
_entity.pdbx_description
1 polymer ?
#
loop_
_entity_poly.entity_id
_entity_poly.type
_entity_poly.pdbx_seq_one_letter_code
_entity_poly.pdbx_strand_id
1 'polypeptide(L)'
;MSLTAEDLLLTGSATHRIAVPARVLDPAAPADAPAGEVVLRPLRLADLARIAKAARDDGHLTGVLMVQQALVEPALSVEQANRLHAGLVQHLLLEVNRISGLAMSADELEQAVQAPLAKACFTLAREFGWTAEQCANLSVGQVLLYLEMAARERR
;
A
#
# COMPACT_ATOMS: atom_id res chain seq x y z
N MET A 1 32.14 9.20 -3.14
CA MET A 1 31.65 10.13 -4.19
C MET A 1 30.45 10.86 -3.63
N SER A 2 30.36 12.18 -3.83
CA SER A 2 29.19 12.99 -3.46
C SER A 2 28.20 13.00 -4.63
N LEU A 3 26.90 12.82 -4.36
CA LEU A 3 25.85 12.91 -5.36
C LEU A 3 25.68 14.37 -5.82
N THR A 4 25.46 14.57 -7.11
CA THR A 4 25.12 15.88 -7.70
C THR A 4 23.60 16.09 -7.73
N ALA A 5 23.17 17.34 -7.95
CA ALA A 5 21.75 17.63 -8.14
C ALA A 5 21.16 16.93 -9.37
N GLU A 6 21.94 16.80 -10.45
CA GLU A 6 21.54 16.04 -11.65
C GLU A 6 21.34 14.56 -11.33
N ASP A 7 22.24 13.94 -10.56
CA ASP A 7 22.09 12.53 -10.16
C ASP A 7 20.76 12.28 -9.43
N LEU A 8 20.37 13.20 -8.54
CA LEU A 8 19.10 13.11 -7.82
C LEU A 8 17.88 13.26 -8.75
N LEU A 9 17.95 14.16 -9.74
CA LEU A 9 16.85 14.42 -10.68
C LEU A 9 16.72 13.34 -11.76
N LEU A 10 17.83 12.77 -12.22
CA LEU A 10 17.87 11.67 -13.19
C LEU A 10 17.21 10.40 -12.63
N THR A 11 17.39 10.14 -11.34
CA THR A 11 16.80 8.97 -10.67
C THR A 11 15.27 8.94 -10.78
N GLY A 12 14.60 10.11 -10.73
CA GLY A 12 13.14 10.23 -10.88
C GLY A 12 12.62 10.15 -12.32
N SER A 13 13.47 9.80 -13.29
CA SER A 13 13.13 9.69 -14.72
C SER A 13 13.42 8.30 -15.30
N ALA A 14 13.99 7.40 -14.50
CA ALA A 14 14.28 6.05 -14.92
C ALA A 14 12.99 5.27 -15.21
N THR A 15 13.02 4.43 -16.25
CA THR A 15 11.92 3.52 -16.59
C THR A 15 12.28 2.09 -16.21
N HIS A 16 11.31 1.35 -15.71
CA HIS A 16 11.42 -0.04 -15.28
C HIS A 16 10.51 -0.91 -16.11
N ARG A 17 11.06 -1.98 -16.69
CA ARG A 17 10.27 -3.05 -17.30
C ARG A 17 9.81 -4.01 -16.21
N ILE A 18 8.51 -4.22 -16.12
CA ILE A 18 7.87 -5.03 -15.08
C ILE A 18 7.10 -6.16 -15.78
N ALA A 19 7.47 -7.39 -15.45
CA ALA A 19 6.75 -8.57 -15.89
C ALA A 19 5.41 -8.68 -15.13
N VAL A 20 4.31 -8.80 -15.86
CA VAL A 20 2.98 -9.01 -15.29
C VAL A 20 2.62 -10.48 -15.48
N PRO A 21 2.46 -11.27 -14.38
CA PRO A 21 2.15 -12.69 -14.48
C PRO A 21 0.86 -12.92 -15.26
N ALA A 22 0.80 -13.98 -16.07
CA ALA A 22 -0.37 -14.29 -16.90
C ALA A 22 -1.67 -14.39 -16.09
N ARG A 23 -1.63 -15.04 -14.92
CA ARG A 23 -2.76 -15.13 -13.97
C ARG A 23 -3.30 -13.78 -13.47
N VAL A 24 -2.48 -12.73 -13.53
CA VAL A 24 -2.89 -11.37 -13.15
C VAL A 24 -3.56 -10.67 -14.33
N LEU A 25 -3.15 -10.97 -15.57
CA LEU A 25 -3.78 -10.43 -16.78
C LEU A 25 -5.11 -11.13 -17.09
N ASP A 26 -5.13 -12.45 -16.92
CA ASP A 26 -6.30 -13.30 -17.06
C ASP A 26 -6.33 -14.32 -15.91
N PRO A 27 -7.24 -14.17 -14.94
CA PRO A 27 -7.37 -15.10 -13.81
C PRO A 27 -7.64 -16.56 -14.21
N ALA A 28 -8.15 -16.80 -15.43
CA ALA A 28 -8.39 -18.14 -15.94
C ALA A 28 -7.18 -18.73 -16.70
N ALA A 29 -6.09 -17.98 -16.85
CA ALA A 29 -4.92 -18.43 -17.57
C ALA A 29 -4.25 -19.65 -16.90
N PRO A 30 -3.77 -20.63 -17.68
CA PRO A 30 -3.01 -21.76 -17.15
C PRO A 30 -1.70 -21.28 -16.51
N ALA A 31 -1.15 -22.09 -15.59
CA ALA A 31 0.05 -21.74 -14.81
C ALA A 31 1.28 -21.44 -15.69
N ASP A 32 1.37 -22.07 -16.86
CA ASP A 32 2.48 -21.92 -17.81
C ASP A 32 2.23 -20.84 -18.89
N ALA A 33 1.15 -20.05 -18.77
CA ALA A 33 0.86 -18.99 -19.72
C ALA A 33 1.94 -17.89 -19.70
N PRO A 34 2.27 -17.29 -20.86
CA PRO A 34 3.31 -16.28 -20.97
C PRO A 34 2.95 -15.01 -20.18
N ALA A 35 3.89 -14.51 -19.39
CA ALA A 35 3.75 -13.22 -18.72
C ALA A 35 3.73 -12.08 -19.75
N GLY A 36 2.94 -11.04 -19.47
CA GLY A 36 3.04 -9.77 -20.18
C GLY A 36 4.15 -8.89 -19.60
N GLU A 37 4.41 -7.76 -20.24
CA GLU A 37 5.36 -6.76 -19.74
C GLU A 37 4.74 -5.36 -19.85
N VAL A 38 5.04 -4.51 -18.87
CA VAL A 38 4.71 -3.09 -18.88
C VAL A 38 5.94 -2.25 -18.53
N VAL A 39 5.96 -1.00 -18.99
CA VAL A 39 6.99 -0.03 -18.63
C VAL A 39 6.41 0.96 -17.63
N LEU A 40 7.01 1.02 -16.45
CA LEU A 40 6.66 1.96 -15.39
C LEU A 40 7.78 2.98 -15.17
N ARG A 41 7.43 4.15 -14.63
CA ARG A 41 8.38 5.10 -14.06
C ARG A 41 8.05 5.39 -12.60
N PRO A 42 9.03 5.72 -11.74
CA PRO A 42 8.77 6.21 -10.40
C PRO A 42 7.88 7.46 -10.41
N LEU A 43 6.98 7.55 -9.43
CA LEU A 43 6.19 8.74 -9.20
C LEU A 43 7.06 9.83 -8.57
N ARG A 44 6.94 11.04 -9.08
CA ARG A 44 7.60 12.22 -8.51
C ARG A 44 6.72 12.83 -7.43
N LEU A 45 7.31 13.62 -6.54
CA LEU A 45 6.55 14.36 -5.53
C LEU A 45 5.45 15.26 -6.15
N ALA A 46 5.74 15.87 -7.31
CA ALA A 46 4.78 16.65 -8.07
C ALA A 46 3.61 15.81 -8.65
N ASP A 47 3.84 14.52 -8.93
CA ASP A 47 2.78 13.61 -9.35
C ASP A 47 1.83 13.32 -8.18
N LEU A 48 2.39 12.97 -7.02
CA LEU A 48 1.62 12.67 -5.81
C LEU A 48 0.74 13.85 -5.36
N ALA A 49 1.29 15.08 -5.37
CA ALA A 49 0.52 16.27 -5.01
C ALA A 49 -0.66 16.53 -5.95
N ARG A 50 -0.48 16.28 -7.26
CA ARG A 50 -1.57 16.41 -8.24
C ARG A 50 -2.63 15.33 -8.08
N ILE A 51 -2.19 14.10 -7.83
CA ILE A 51 -3.09 12.96 -7.60
C ILE A 51 -3.92 13.18 -6.33
N ALA A 52 -3.30 13.56 -5.22
CA ALA A 52 -4.01 13.82 -3.96
C ALA A 52 -5.10 14.88 -4.14
N LYS A 53 -4.79 15.97 -4.86
CA LYS A 53 -5.76 17.03 -5.19
C LYS A 53 -6.90 16.53 -6.09
N ALA A 54 -6.58 15.69 -7.08
CA ALA A 54 -7.58 15.15 -8.00
C ALA A 54 -8.50 14.11 -7.33
N ALA A 55 -7.96 13.30 -6.43
CA ALA A 55 -8.67 12.22 -5.76
C ALA A 55 -9.61 12.70 -4.64
N ARG A 56 -9.41 13.91 -4.09
CA ARG A 56 -10.25 14.46 -3.00
C ARG A 56 -10.41 13.48 -1.83
N ASP A 57 -9.31 12.89 -1.40
CA ASP A 57 -9.23 11.89 -0.33
C ASP A 57 -9.93 10.54 -0.63
N ASP A 58 -10.37 10.29 -1.87
CA ASP A 58 -10.81 8.97 -2.31
C ASP A 58 -9.58 8.06 -2.52
N GLY A 59 -9.39 7.10 -1.61
CA GLY A 59 -8.28 6.16 -1.65
C GLY A 59 -8.30 5.23 -2.88
N HIS A 60 -9.48 4.88 -3.40
CA HIS A 60 -9.58 4.05 -4.60
C HIS A 60 -9.14 4.84 -5.83
N LEU A 61 -9.67 6.04 -5.99
CA LEU A 61 -9.30 6.93 -7.10
C LEU A 61 -7.81 7.30 -7.05
N THR A 62 -7.25 7.50 -5.85
CA THR A 62 -5.82 7.71 -5.64
C THR A 62 -4.98 6.59 -6.25
N GLY A 63 -5.29 5.33 -5.93
CA GLY A 63 -4.57 4.17 -6.45
C GLY A 63 -4.61 4.04 -7.97
N VAL A 64 -5.79 4.26 -8.57
CA VAL A 64 -5.96 4.22 -10.04
C VAL A 64 -5.15 5.33 -10.72
N LEU A 65 -5.19 6.55 -10.18
CA LEU A 65 -4.43 7.68 -10.73
C LEU A 65 -2.92 7.50 -10.56
N MET A 66 -2.46 6.86 -9.48
CA MET A 66 -1.05 6.50 -9.31
C MET A 66 -0.58 5.52 -10.38
N VAL A 67 -1.34 4.46 -10.64
CA VAL A 67 -1.03 3.49 -11.70
C VAL A 67 -1.01 4.17 -13.07
N GLN A 68 -2.05 4.97 -13.38
CA GLN A 68 -2.15 5.67 -14.66
C GLN A 68 -0.98 6.63 -14.88
N GLN A 69 -0.57 7.38 -13.86
CA GLN A 69 0.51 8.36 -13.96
C GLN A 69 1.91 7.72 -14.07
N ALA A 70 2.08 6.52 -13.52
CA ALA A 70 3.34 5.77 -13.54
C ALA A 70 3.51 4.89 -14.79
N LEU A 71 2.42 4.46 -15.43
CA LEU A 71 2.45 3.59 -16.60
C LEU A 71 2.84 4.36 -17.86
N VAL A 72 4.02 4.05 -18.40
CA VAL A 72 4.58 4.67 -19.62
C VAL A 72 4.14 3.89 -20.85
N GLU A 73 4.25 2.55 -20.81
CA GLU A 73 3.83 1.67 -21.89
C GLU A 73 3.10 0.43 -21.31
N PRO A 74 1.85 0.15 -21.74
CA PRO A 74 1.01 0.94 -22.63
C PRO A 74 0.51 2.22 -21.94
N ALA A 75 0.54 3.37 -22.63
CA ALA A 75 -0.02 4.61 -22.08
C ALA A 75 -1.56 4.49 -21.98
N LEU A 76 -2.11 4.68 -20.77
CA LEU A 76 -3.54 4.60 -20.50
C LEU A 76 -4.13 5.97 -20.17
N SER A 77 -5.37 6.20 -20.64
CA SER A 77 -6.21 7.27 -20.13
C SER A 77 -6.75 6.92 -18.73
N VAL A 78 -7.20 7.93 -17.98
CA VAL A 78 -7.85 7.72 -16.67
C VAL A 78 -9.08 6.82 -16.79
N GLU A 79 -9.86 6.96 -17.87
CA GLU A 79 -11.04 6.13 -18.11
C GLU A 79 -10.67 4.67 -18.39
N GLN A 80 -9.59 4.43 -19.13
CA GLN A 80 -9.08 3.08 -19.38
C GLN A 80 -8.51 2.45 -18.09
N ALA A 81 -7.78 3.22 -17.29
CA ALA A 81 -7.25 2.76 -16.01
C ALA A 81 -8.37 2.36 -15.03
N ASN A 82 -9.48 3.09 -15.00
CA ASN A 82 -10.67 2.76 -14.19
C ASN A 82 -11.39 1.47 -14.65
N ARG A 83 -11.17 1.02 -15.89
CA ARG A 83 -11.75 -0.25 -16.41
C ARG A 83 -10.88 -1.47 -16.10
N LEU A 84 -9.66 -1.28 -15.60
CA LEU A 84 -8.82 -2.39 -15.19
C LEU A 84 -9.47 -3.12 -14.01
N HIS A 85 -9.41 -4.46 -14.01
CA HIS A 85 -9.92 -5.22 -12.88
C HIS A 85 -9.02 -5.05 -11.65
N ALA A 86 -9.62 -5.15 -10.46
CA ALA A 86 -8.98 -4.79 -9.20
C ALA A 86 -7.64 -5.49 -8.93
N GLY A 87 -7.52 -6.78 -9.29
CA GLY A 87 -6.29 -7.55 -9.10
C GLY A 87 -5.09 -7.01 -9.89
N LEU A 88 -5.31 -6.54 -11.13
CA LEU A 88 -4.25 -5.94 -11.94
C LEU A 88 -3.86 -4.57 -11.40
N VAL A 89 -4.84 -3.74 -11.02
CA VAL A 89 -4.57 -2.44 -10.38
C VAL A 89 -3.76 -2.63 -9.11
N GLN A 90 -4.13 -3.59 -8.26
CA GLN A 90 -3.40 -3.90 -7.03
C GLN A 90 -1.96 -4.34 -7.31
N HIS A 91 -1.76 -5.24 -8.28
CA HIS A 91 -0.43 -5.69 -8.66
C HIS A 91 0.45 -4.54 -9.17
N LEU A 92 -0.07 -3.72 -10.09
CA LEU A 92 0.66 -2.57 -10.62
C LEU A 92 0.92 -1.52 -9.53
N LEU A 93 -0.03 -1.26 -8.65
CA LEU A 93 0.15 -0.31 -7.55
C LEU A 93 1.26 -0.73 -6.59
N LEU A 94 1.40 -2.03 -6.30
CA LEU A 94 2.51 -2.56 -5.51
C LEU A 94 3.87 -2.27 -6.19
N GLU A 95 3.96 -2.52 -7.50
CA GLU A 95 5.17 -2.22 -8.26
C GLU A 95 5.47 -0.73 -8.33
N VAL A 96 4.44 0.11 -8.54
CA VAL A 96 4.55 1.57 -8.49
C VAL A 96 5.07 2.04 -7.14
N ASN A 97 4.51 1.53 -6.03
CA ASN A 97 4.97 1.88 -4.69
C ASN A 97 6.42 1.43 -4.48
N ARG A 98 6.78 0.22 -4.92
CA ARG A 98 8.15 -0.31 -4.81
C ARG A 98 9.17 0.54 -5.57
N ILE A 99 8.92 0.87 -6.84
CA ILE A 99 9.86 1.66 -7.65
C ILE A 99 9.88 3.15 -7.25
N SER A 100 8.80 3.65 -6.67
CA SER A 100 8.71 5.04 -6.19
C SER A 100 9.25 5.23 -4.77
N GLY A 101 9.69 4.16 -4.10
CA GLY A 101 10.12 4.21 -2.71
C GLY A 101 8.99 4.53 -1.72
N LEU A 102 7.74 4.24 -2.09
CA LEU A 102 6.53 4.41 -1.28
C LEU A 102 6.05 3.09 -0.66
N ALA A 103 6.71 1.98 -0.97
CA ALA A 103 6.43 0.71 -0.31
C ALA A 103 6.78 0.84 1.17
N MET A 104 5.84 0.49 2.04
CA MET A 104 6.11 0.41 3.47
C MET A 104 7.26 -0.56 3.70
N SER A 105 8.27 -0.10 4.42
CA SER A 105 9.33 -0.97 4.92
C SER A 105 8.76 -1.99 5.91
N ALA A 106 9.47 -3.11 6.10
CA ALA A 106 9.08 -4.12 7.08
C ALA A 106 8.95 -3.51 8.50
N ASP A 107 9.83 -2.56 8.83
CA ASP A 107 9.82 -1.84 10.10
C ASP A 107 8.59 -0.93 10.24
N GLU A 108 8.19 -0.23 9.18
CA GLU A 108 6.97 0.59 9.18
C GLU A 108 5.70 -0.26 9.26
N LEU A 109 5.70 -1.45 8.65
CA LEU A 109 4.60 -2.40 8.77
C LEU A 109 4.51 -2.96 10.19
N GLU A 110 5.65 -3.32 10.79
CA GLU A 110 5.71 -3.77 12.18
C GLU A 110 5.18 -2.67 13.12
N GLN A 111 5.63 -1.43 12.96
CA GLN A 111 5.11 -0.30 13.76
C GLN A 111 3.62 -0.06 13.56
N ALA A 112 3.12 -0.15 12.31
CA ALA A 112 1.70 0.00 12.01
C ALA A 112 0.83 -1.09 12.64
N VAL A 113 1.36 -2.30 12.85
CA VAL A 113 0.69 -3.42 13.55
C VAL A 113 0.83 -3.30 15.07
N GLN A 114 1.99 -2.92 15.56
CA GLN A 114 2.28 -2.79 16.99
C GLN A 114 1.55 -1.60 17.63
N ALA A 115 1.34 -0.49 16.90
CA ALA A 115 0.69 0.69 17.47
C ALA A 115 -0.78 0.45 17.91
N PRO A 116 -1.65 -0.20 17.11
CA PRO A 116 -2.98 -0.60 17.53
C PRO A 116 -2.97 -1.59 18.71
N LEU A 117 -2.05 -2.57 18.71
CA LEU A 117 -1.93 -3.55 19.80
C LEU A 117 -1.47 -2.90 21.11
N ALA A 118 -0.47 -2.03 21.06
CA ALA A 118 -0.01 -1.25 22.21
C ALA A 118 -1.14 -0.36 22.77
N LYS A 119 -1.92 0.29 21.88
CA LYS A 119 -3.09 1.08 22.27
C LYS A 119 -4.19 0.21 22.89
N ALA A 120 -4.40 -1.00 22.39
CA ALA A 120 -5.31 -1.97 22.96
C ALA A 120 -4.89 -2.38 24.38
N CYS A 121 -3.63 -2.78 24.56
CA CYS A 121 -3.08 -3.13 25.87
C CYS A 121 -3.18 -1.96 26.87
N PHE A 122 -2.88 -0.73 26.44
CA PHE A 122 -3.05 0.46 27.28
C PHE A 122 -4.52 0.68 27.69
N THR A 123 -5.45 0.49 26.75
CA THR A 123 -6.88 0.63 27.03
C THR A 123 -7.35 -0.42 28.04
N LEU A 124 -6.94 -1.68 27.88
CA LEU A 124 -7.27 -2.77 28.79
C LEU A 124 -6.65 -2.58 30.18
N ALA A 125 -5.38 -2.15 30.25
CA ALA A 125 -4.70 -1.85 31.50
C ALA A 125 -5.42 -0.77 32.31
N ARG A 126 -5.91 0.29 31.62
CA ARG A 126 -6.70 1.35 32.26
C ARG A 126 -8.06 0.87 32.73
N GLU A 127 -8.76 0.07 31.92
CA GLU A 127 -10.14 -0.33 32.21
C GLU A 127 -10.22 -1.43 33.28
N PHE A 128 -9.32 -2.40 33.22
CA PHE A 128 -9.35 -3.59 34.08
C PHE A 128 -8.27 -3.59 35.18
N GLY A 129 -7.45 -2.52 35.25
CA GLY A 129 -6.34 -2.42 36.21
C GLY A 129 -5.21 -3.42 35.95
N TRP A 130 -5.12 -3.97 34.74
CA TRP A 130 -4.13 -4.97 34.39
C TRP A 130 -2.75 -4.38 34.15
N THR A 131 -1.72 -5.15 34.49
CA THR A 131 -0.31 -4.84 34.21
C THR A 131 0.04 -5.12 32.75
N ALA A 132 1.14 -4.54 32.27
CA ALA A 132 1.64 -4.78 30.92
C ALA A 132 1.94 -6.27 30.66
N GLU A 133 2.44 -6.99 31.67
CA GLU A 133 2.73 -8.43 31.59
C GLU A 133 1.44 -9.25 31.44
N GLN A 134 0.38 -8.90 32.17
CA GLN A 134 -0.92 -9.53 32.01
C GLN A 134 -1.52 -9.29 30.63
N CYS A 135 -1.33 -8.11 30.05
CA CYS A 135 -1.78 -7.81 28.68
C CYS A 135 -0.95 -8.55 27.62
N ALA A 136 0.36 -8.72 27.83
CA ALA A 136 1.26 -9.43 26.92
C ALA A 136 0.97 -10.93 26.81
N ASN A 137 0.37 -11.51 27.85
CA ASN A 137 -0.04 -12.92 27.87
C ASN A 137 -1.39 -13.18 27.18
N LEU A 138 -2.06 -12.14 26.67
CA LEU A 138 -3.32 -12.28 25.94
C LEU A 138 -3.06 -12.54 24.46
N SER A 139 -3.78 -13.52 23.90
CA SER A 139 -3.88 -13.67 22.45
C SER A 139 -4.67 -12.50 21.84
N VAL A 140 -4.46 -12.26 20.53
CA VAL A 140 -5.20 -11.24 19.77
C VAL A 140 -6.72 -11.44 19.90
N GLY A 141 -7.21 -12.68 19.87
CA GLY A 141 -8.63 -12.99 20.05
C GLY A 141 -9.17 -12.58 21.43
N GLN A 142 -8.37 -12.75 22.49
CA GLN A 142 -8.74 -12.31 23.83
C GLN A 142 -8.71 -10.79 23.97
N VAL A 143 -7.71 -10.12 23.39
CA VAL A 143 -7.63 -8.64 23.35
C VAL A 143 -8.87 -8.05 22.70
N LEU A 144 -9.31 -8.60 21.56
CA LEU A 144 -10.52 -8.14 20.87
C LEU A 144 -11.80 -8.36 21.69
N LEU A 145 -11.91 -9.51 22.37
CA LEU A 145 -13.06 -9.82 23.24
C LEU A 145 -13.16 -8.82 24.41
N TYR A 146 -12.05 -8.54 25.09
CA TYR A 146 -12.05 -7.62 26.24
C TYR A 146 -12.27 -6.17 25.82
N LEU A 147 -11.77 -5.75 24.66
CA LEU A 147 -12.06 -4.42 24.11
C LEU A 147 -13.54 -4.26 23.78
N GLU A 148 -14.19 -5.28 23.24
CA GLU A 148 -15.63 -5.28 22.94
C GLU A 148 -16.46 -5.19 24.23
N MET A 149 -16.07 -5.91 25.29
CA MET A 149 -16.69 -5.79 26.61
C MET A 149 -16.57 -4.37 27.18
N ALA A 150 -15.36 -3.80 27.17
CA ALA A 150 -15.09 -2.43 27.62
C ALA A 150 -15.78 -1.36 26.76
N ALA A 151 -16.14 -1.68 25.51
CA ALA A 151 -16.93 -0.79 24.65
C ALA A 151 -18.43 -0.85 24.96
N ARG A 152 -18.94 -2.02 25.37
CA ARG A 152 -20.34 -2.22 25.76
C ARG A 152 -20.70 -1.62 27.11
N GLU A 153 -19.77 -1.64 28.08
CA GLU A 153 -19.98 -1.01 29.40
C GLU A 153 -20.03 0.52 29.33
N ARG A 154 -19.52 1.13 28.24
CA ARG A 154 -19.59 2.57 27.98
C ARG A 154 -20.83 3.04 27.22
N ARG A 155 -21.72 2.12 26.81
CA ARG A 155 -22.96 2.42 26.09
C ARG A 155 -24.18 2.44 27.00
#